data_AF-A0A7Y1Y6F9-F1
#
_entry.id   AF-A0A7Y1Y6F9-F1
#
_cell.length_a   1.000
_cell.length_b   1.000
_cell.length_c   1.000
_cell.angle_alpha   90.00
_cell.angle_beta   90.00
_cell.angle_gamma   90.00
#
_symmetry.space_group_name_H-M   'P 1'
#
loop_
_entity.id
_entity.type
_entity.pdbx_description
1 polymer ?
#
loop_
_entity_poly.entity_id
_entity_poly.type
_entity_poly.pdbx_seq_one_letter_code
_entity_poly.pdbx_strand_id
1 'polypeptide(L)'
;MNIAWGSNTEGQKMVIHNGSDLNPADFTVELGAFQPGFNPTLANAADWEANWKTFDAILNDDTDPSDDFKYDTGGSGVFFVGAAGLDGNQESNSEDATAGEKFSPKPPPFPAVTDQAFVWVYNKTAVEADTEWALYTNLAGNGPVSGDPWIFPYVYALSQPELWYLSTADTAILGTIHGGLGSPDYTGEGYTSGPAANDSVIRTHRLFPMPEPGTWMLFLLGAVPLLHRQRS
;
A
#
# COMPACT_ATOMS: atom_id res chain seq x y z
N MET A 1 16.92 10.14 11.73
CA MET A 1 17.25 9.61 10.39
C MET A 1 16.10 9.97 9.48
N ASN A 2 16.32 10.70 8.38
CA ASN A 2 15.21 11.12 7.53
C ASN A 2 14.98 10.13 6.39
N ILE A 3 13.72 9.92 6.04
CA ILE A 3 13.27 9.08 4.94
C ILE A 3 12.41 9.96 4.05
N ALA A 4 12.83 10.15 2.80
CA ALA A 4 12.03 10.80 1.78
C ALA A 4 11.41 9.71 0.89
N TRP A 5 10.12 9.82 0.61
CA TRP A 5 9.37 8.77 -0.07
C TRP A 5 8.33 9.36 -1.03
N GLY A 6 7.81 8.55 -1.95
CA GLY A 6 6.77 9.00 -2.89
C GLY A 6 6.94 8.50 -4.32
N SER A 7 6.26 9.10 -5.30
CA SER A 7 6.40 8.75 -6.73
C SER A 7 7.49 9.53 -7.49
N ASN A 8 8.07 10.56 -6.86
CA ASN A 8 9.33 11.29 -7.19
C ASN A 8 9.61 11.83 -8.60
N THR A 9 8.85 11.47 -9.64
CA THR A 9 9.18 11.85 -11.03
C THR A 9 7.96 12.32 -11.82
N GLU A 10 8.18 13.37 -12.63
CA GLU A 10 7.41 13.64 -13.84
C GLU A 10 7.41 12.37 -14.72
N GLY A 11 6.35 11.58 -14.64
CA GLY A 11 6.21 10.32 -15.39
C GLY A 11 5.60 9.17 -14.60
N GLN A 12 5.68 9.18 -13.28
CA GLN A 12 5.03 8.18 -12.43
C GLN A 12 3.64 8.61 -11.99
N LYS A 13 2.71 8.47 -12.92
CA LYS A 13 1.31 8.81 -12.70
C LYS A 13 0.62 7.71 -11.89
N MET A 14 -0.09 8.13 -10.84
CA MET A 14 -1.05 7.25 -10.17
C MET A 14 -2.41 7.27 -10.86
N VAL A 15 -2.97 6.10 -11.07
CA VAL A 15 -4.31 5.91 -11.63
C VAL A 15 -5.13 4.95 -10.79
N ILE A 16 -6.44 5.11 -10.84
CA ILE A 16 -7.38 4.13 -10.30
C ILE A 16 -7.47 2.89 -11.19
N HIS A 17 -8.13 1.83 -10.73
CA HIS A 17 -8.22 0.53 -11.41
C HIS A 17 -8.62 0.61 -12.90
N ASN A 18 -9.46 1.59 -13.27
CA ASN A 18 -9.94 1.78 -14.64
C ASN A 18 -8.99 2.62 -15.54
N GLY A 19 -7.86 3.06 -15.01
CA GLY A 19 -6.86 3.87 -15.72
C GLY A 19 -7.09 5.39 -15.69
N SER A 20 -8.15 5.86 -15.04
CA SER A 20 -8.36 7.30 -14.80
C SER A 20 -7.40 7.80 -13.72
N ASP A 21 -7.10 9.09 -13.75
CA ASP A 21 -6.29 9.76 -12.74
C ASP A 21 -6.91 9.56 -11.36
N LEU A 22 -6.04 9.26 -10.38
CA LEU A 22 -6.44 9.26 -8.98
C LEU A 22 -6.81 10.69 -8.57
N ASN A 23 -7.90 10.85 -7.83
CA ASN A 23 -8.26 12.14 -7.24
C ASN A 23 -7.64 12.23 -5.84
N PRO A 24 -6.72 13.18 -5.57
CA PRO A 24 -6.07 13.31 -4.27
C PRO A 24 -7.07 13.42 -3.10
N ALA A 25 -8.22 14.07 -3.34
CA ALA A 25 -9.25 14.26 -2.32
C ALA A 25 -9.96 12.97 -1.89
N ASP A 26 -9.79 11.88 -2.65
CA ASP A 26 -10.45 10.60 -2.40
C ASP A 26 -9.50 9.53 -1.83
N PHE A 27 -8.19 9.79 -1.76
CA PHE A 27 -7.18 8.78 -1.43
C PHE A 27 -6.17 9.25 -0.40
N THR A 28 -5.92 8.38 0.56
CA THR A 28 -4.82 8.48 1.51
C THR A 28 -3.66 7.63 1.01
N VAL A 29 -2.43 8.13 1.20
CA VAL A 29 -1.22 7.37 0.96
C VAL A 29 -0.41 7.33 2.25
N GLU A 30 -0.06 6.13 2.71
CA GLU A 30 0.73 5.93 3.91
C GLU A 30 2.02 5.19 3.61
N LEU A 31 3.10 5.65 4.25
CA LEU A 31 4.31 4.87 4.44
C LEU A 31 4.23 4.21 5.81
N GLY A 32 4.49 2.91 5.89
CA GLY A 32 4.42 2.20 7.16
C GLY A 32 4.97 0.79 7.09
N ALA A 33 4.68 0.00 8.12
CA ALA A 33 5.02 -1.41 8.20
C ALA A 33 3.89 -2.22 8.83
N PHE A 34 3.81 -3.50 8.48
CA PHE A 34 2.95 -4.42 9.20
C PHE A 34 3.59 -4.88 10.51
N GLN A 35 2.76 -5.26 11.48
CA GLN A 35 3.20 -5.84 12.74
C GLN A 35 4.06 -7.09 12.51
N PRO A 36 5.03 -7.36 13.40
CA PRO A 36 5.88 -8.55 13.30
C PRO A 36 5.08 -9.85 13.15
N GLY A 37 5.39 -10.63 12.12
CA GLY A 37 4.74 -11.91 11.84
C GLY A 37 3.51 -11.81 10.94
N PHE A 38 3.04 -10.61 10.61
CA PHE A 38 2.02 -10.41 9.58
C PHE A 38 2.67 -10.31 8.19
N ASN A 39 2.31 -11.20 7.28
CA ASN A 39 2.74 -11.16 5.88
C ASN A 39 1.57 -10.72 5.00
N PRO A 40 1.57 -9.51 4.42
CA PRO A 40 0.45 -9.01 3.67
C PRO A 40 0.26 -9.80 2.37
N THR A 41 -0.98 -10.19 2.10
CA THR A 41 -1.44 -10.87 0.89
C THR A 41 -2.86 -10.39 0.58
N LEU A 42 -3.34 -10.60 -0.65
CA LEU A 42 -4.74 -10.30 -0.96
C LEU A 42 -5.72 -11.11 -0.09
N ALA A 43 -5.37 -12.34 0.27
CA ALA A 43 -6.21 -13.23 1.07
C ALA A 43 -6.45 -12.74 2.51
N ASN A 44 -5.56 -11.89 3.05
CA ASN A 44 -5.70 -11.29 4.38
C ASN A 44 -5.84 -9.76 4.32
N ALA A 45 -6.27 -9.21 3.17
CA ALA A 45 -6.49 -7.78 2.98
C ALA A 45 -7.41 -7.17 4.05
N ALA A 46 -8.47 -7.89 4.44
CA ALA A 46 -9.39 -7.44 5.49
C ALA A 46 -8.73 -7.21 6.86
N ASP A 47 -7.57 -7.82 7.12
CA ASP A 47 -6.83 -7.69 8.37
C ASP A 47 -5.71 -6.62 8.30
N TRP A 48 -5.52 -5.96 7.14
CA TRP A 48 -4.38 -5.05 6.94
C TRP A 48 -4.41 -3.88 7.90
N GLU A 49 -5.53 -3.16 8.00
CA GLU A 49 -5.69 -2.00 8.89
C GLU A 49 -5.34 -2.36 10.34
N ALA A 50 -5.82 -3.51 10.83
CA ALA A 50 -5.58 -3.95 12.21
C ALA A 50 -4.12 -4.33 12.51
N ASN A 51 -3.34 -4.63 11.48
CA ASN A 51 -1.93 -5.02 11.58
C ASN A 51 -0.98 -3.93 11.05
N TRP A 52 -1.50 -2.76 10.67
CA TRP A 52 -0.71 -1.68 10.08
C TRP A 52 -0.18 -0.72 11.16
N LYS A 53 1.05 -0.23 10.94
CA LYS A 53 1.68 0.83 11.73
C LYS A 53 2.11 1.92 10.76
N THR A 54 1.48 3.08 10.85
CA THR A 54 1.76 4.26 10.02
C THR A 54 3.05 4.92 10.51
N PHE A 55 4.00 5.10 9.60
CA PHE A 55 5.22 5.88 9.83
C PHE A 55 5.03 7.32 9.38
N ASP A 56 4.40 7.53 8.23
CA ASP A 56 4.10 8.85 7.66
C ASP A 56 2.89 8.73 6.73
N ALA A 57 2.16 9.81 6.53
CA ALA A 57 0.97 9.80 5.69
C ALA A 57 0.82 11.07 4.85
N ILE A 58 0.05 10.93 3.79
CA ILE A 58 -0.51 12.01 3.00
C ILE A 58 -2.02 11.76 2.99
N LEU A 59 -2.75 12.58 3.74
CA LEU A 59 -4.18 12.39 3.97
C LEU A 59 -4.99 12.93 2.78
N ASN A 60 -6.17 12.34 2.58
CA ASN A 60 -7.12 12.75 1.53
C ASN A 60 -7.80 14.11 1.80
N ASP A 61 -7.73 14.62 3.02
CA ASP A 61 -8.22 15.93 3.43
C ASP A 61 -7.10 16.96 3.64
N ASP A 62 -5.88 16.61 3.24
CA ASP A 62 -4.72 17.50 3.29
C ASP A 62 -4.92 18.64 2.29
N THR A 63 -5.56 19.68 2.79
CA THR A 63 -5.95 20.89 2.08
C THR A 63 -5.09 22.07 2.50
N ASP A 64 -4.04 21.84 3.30
CA ASP A 64 -3.14 22.90 3.75
C ASP A 64 -2.35 23.42 2.53
N PRO A 65 -2.63 24.65 2.06
CA PRO A 65 -1.91 25.23 0.92
C PRO A 65 -0.45 25.57 1.26
N SER A 66 0.00 25.40 2.51
CA SER A 66 1.40 25.49 2.90
C SER A 66 2.14 24.15 2.83
N ASP A 67 1.43 23.04 2.67
CA ASP A 67 1.94 21.68 2.44
C ASP A 67 1.92 21.31 0.94
N ASP A 68 2.19 22.34 0.12
CA ASP A 68 2.11 22.44 -1.35
C ASP A 68 2.96 21.40 -2.14
N PHE A 69 3.55 20.41 -1.46
CA PHE A 69 4.44 19.40 -2.02
C PHE A 69 3.92 17.95 -1.91
N LYS A 70 2.84 17.72 -1.17
CA LYS A 70 2.38 16.34 -0.88
C LYS A 70 1.63 15.71 -2.04
N TYR A 71 0.79 16.45 -2.74
CA TYR A 71 0.26 16.07 -4.05
C TYR A 71 0.51 17.18 -5.05
N ASP A 72 1.11 16.87 -6.19
CA ASP A 72 1.21 17.79 -7.30
C ASP A 72 0.41 17.23 -8.48
N THR A 73 -0.50 18.06 -8.96
CA THR A 73 -1.45 17.77 -10.04
C THR A 73 -1.06 18.46 -11.35
N GLY A 74 0.23 18.73 -11.57
CA GLY A 74 0.77 19.26 -12.82
C GLY A 74 0.29 18.45 -14.03
N GLY A 75 0.27 19.07 -15.21
CA GLY A 75 -0.44 18.57 -16.41
C GLY A 75 -0.06 17.19 -16.97
N SER A 76 0.77 16.41 -16.28
CA SER A 76 1.22 15.05 -16.62
C SER A 76 0.65 13.95 -15.70
N GLY A 77 -0.17 14.28 -14.69
CA GLY A 77 -0.83 13.33 -13.79
C GLY A 77 -0.62 13.67 -12.30
N VAL A 78 -1.17 12.83 -11.42
CA VAL A 78 -1.02 12.99 -9.96
C VAL A 78 0.24 12.28 -9.47
N PHE A 79 1.08 13.01 -8.75
CA PHE A 79 2.24 12.50 -8.03
C PHE A 79 2.24 12.96 -6.58
N PHE A 80 2.97 12.25 -5.73
CA PHE A 80 3.03 12.53 -4.31
C PHE A 80 4.43 12.37 -3.74
N VAL A 81 4.75 13.16 -2.72
CA VAL A 81 6.03 13.14 -2.02
C VAL A 81 5.79 13.36 -0.52
N GLY A 82 6.41 12.51 0.31
CA GLY A 82 6.40 12.64 1.76
C GLY A 82 7.82 12.59 2.32
N ALA A 83 7.99 13.08 3.56
CA ALA A 83 9.25 13.01 4.26
C ALA A 83 9.05 13.04 5.78
N ALA A 84 9.55 12.01 6.45
CA ALA A 84 9.53 11.92 7.91
C ALA A 84 10.84 11.35 8.45
N GLY A 85 11.06 11.57 9.73
CA GLY A 85 12.26 11.19 10.46
C GLY A 85 11.99 10.11 11.50
N LEU A 86 12.87 9.11 11.54
CA LEU A 86 12.96 8.14 12.61
C LEU A 86 13.87 8.69 13.74
N ASP A 87 13.37 8.69 14.97
CA ASP A 87 14.04 9.24 16.14
C ASP A 87 14.95 8.21 16.85
N GLY A 88 15.61 8.61 17.94
CA GLY A 88 16.50 7.72 18.70
C GLY A 88 15.80 6.55 19.40
N ASN A 89 14.47 6.59 19.52
CA ASN A 89 13.64 5.53 20.09
C ASN A 89 13.04 4.59 19.03
N GLN A 90 13.36 4.83 17.76
CA GLN A 90 12.77 4.16 16.60
C GLN A 90 11.29 4.46 16.38
N GLU A 91 10.86 5.65 16.78
CA GLU A 91 9.53 6.18 16.53
C GLU A 91 9.60 7.20 15.41
N SER A 92 8.53 7.33 14.62
CA SER A 92 8.43 8.39 13.62
C SER A 92 8.20 9.74 14.32
N ASN A 93 8.69 10.81 13.70
CA ASN A 93 8.39 12.17 14.07
C ASN A 93 7.27 12.81 13.22
N SER A 94 6.67 12.05 12.29
CA SER A 94 5.48 12.51 11.55
C SER A 94 4.31 12.70 12.52
N GLU A 95 3.50 13.73 12.26
CA GLU A 95 2.27 13.97 13.04
C GLU A 95 1.17 12.93 12.77
N ASP A 96 1.25 12.28 11.60
CA ASP A 96 0.31 11.23 11.17
C ASP A 96 0.77 9.81 11.56
N ALA A 97 1.89 9.69 12.29
CA ALA A 97 2.40 8.41 12.71
C ALA A 97 1.52 7.74 13.77
N THR A 98 1.47 6.40 13.76
CA THR A 98 0.81 5.65 14.84
C THR A 98 1.55 5.89 16.17
N ALA A 99 0.87 6.54 17.12
CA ALA A 99 1.49 6.99 18.36
C ALA A 99 2.07 5.84 19.20
N GLY A 100 3.35 5.95 19.56
CA GLY A 100 4.06 4.99 20.41
C GLY A 100 4.48 3.70 19.70
N GLU A 101 4.24 3.58 18.39
CA GLU A 101 4.70 2.44 17.61
C GLU A 101 6.18 2.58 17.26
N LYS A 102 6.87 1.44 17.34
CA LYS A 102 8.32 1.36 17.06
C LYS A 102 8.56 0.59 15.78
N PHE A 103 9.46 1.12 14.97
CA PHE A 103 9.91 0.49 13.73
C PHE A 103 11.21 -0.27 13.98
N SER A 104 11.15 -1.59 13.85
CA SER A 104 12.30 -2.44 14.17
C SER A 104 13.34 -2.34 13.05
N PRO A 105 14.51 -1.72 13.33
CA PRO A 105 15.51 -1.49 12.31
C PRO A 105 16.25 -2.79 11.96
N LYS A 106 17.11 -2.73 10.94
CA LYS A 106 18.10 -3.77 10.62
C LYS A 106 19.39 -3.61 11.43
N PRO A 107 19.64 -4.31 12.56
CA PRO A 107 20.93 -4.24 13.24
C PRO A 107 22.01 -5.06 12.48
N PRO A 108 23.26 -4.55 12.35
CA PRO A 108 24.40 -5.38 11.96
C PRO A 108 24.71 -6.42 13.06
N PRO A 109 25.15 -7.67 12.77
CA PRO A 109 25.49 -8.29 11.49
C PRO A 109 24.40 -9.25 10.90
N PHE A 110 23.10 -8.94 11.09
CA PHE A 110 21.87 -9.67 10.65
C PHE A 110 21.63 -11.06 11.30
N PRO A 111 20.39 -11.65 11.37
CA PRO A 111 19.02 -11.11 11.26
C PRO A 111 18.25 -11.20 12.61
N ALA A 112 17.52 -10.15 12.97
CA ALA A 112 16.41 -10.21 13.92
C ALA A 112 15.38 -9.21 13.41
N VAL A 113 14.11 -9.65 13.31
CA VAL A 113 12.91 -8.94 12.83
C VAL A 113 13.18 -7.54 12.29
N THR A 114 13.14 -7.39 10.97
CA THR A 114 13.21 -6.09 10.31
C THR A 114 11.82 -5.70 9.84
N ASP A 115 11.40 -4.49 10.20
CA ASP A 115 10.17 -3.95 9.64
C ASP A 115 10.45 -3.57 8.18
N GLN A 116 9.84 -4.34 7.27
CA GLN A 116 9.77 -4.01 5.85
C GLN A 116 8.81 -2.84 5.70
N ALA A 117 9.26 -1.78 5.03
CA ALA A 117 8.42 -0.64 4.75
C ALA A 117 7.57 -0.89 3.50
N PHE A 118 6.33 -0.43 3.53
CA PHE A 118 5.38 -0.50 2.44
C PHE A 118 4.76 0.86 2.22
N VAL A 119 4.37 1.13 0.97
CA VAL A 119 3.49 2.25 0.64
C VAL A 119 2.10 1.67 0.40
N TRP A 120 1.15 2.05 1.25
CA TRP A 120 -0.26 1.68 1.14
C TRP A 120 -1.07 2.88 0.64
N VAL A 121 -1.74 2.69 -0.50
CA VAL A 121 -2.62 3.68 -1.12
C VAL A 121 -4.03 3.16 -0.97
N TYR A 122 -4.94 3.95 -0.43
CA TYR A 122 -6.32 3.50 -0.26
C TYR A 122 -7.31 4.68 -0.26
N ASN A 123 -8.53 4.43 -0.72
CA ASN A 123 -9.64 5.38 -0.57
C ASN A 123 -10.43 5.20 0.73
N LYS A 124 -10.49 3.98 1.26
CA LYS A 124 -11.18 3.60 2.50
C LYS A 124 -10.48 2.41 3.13
N THR A 125 -10.36 2.33 4.45
CA THR A 125 -9.76 1.16 5.12
C THR A 125 -10.72 -0.02 5.30
N ALA A 126 -12.03 0.23 5.26
CA ALA A 126 -13.04 -0.83 5.25
C ALA A 126 -13.22 -1.42 3.83
N VAL A 127 -13.31 -2.75 3.75
CA VAL A 127 -13.60 -3.45 2.49
C VAL A 127 -15.11 -3.40 2.21
N GLU A 128 -15.50 -2.49 1.32
CA GLU A 128 -16.88 -2.20 0.93
C GLU A 128 -17.00 -2.12 -0.60
N ALA A 129 -18.18 -1.76 -1.09
CA ALA A 129 -18.34 -1.37 -2.48
C ALA A 129 -17.47 -0.15 -2.80
N ASP A 130 -16.81 -0.20 -3.97
CA ASP A 130 -15.90 0.83 -4.49
C ASP A 130 -14.61 1.04 -3.67
N THR A 131 -14.26 0.11 -2.76
CA THR A 131 -12.94 0.14 -2.11
C THR A 131 -11.84 -0.08 -3.13
N GLU A 132 -10.81 0.76 -3.09
CA GLU A 132 -9.66 0.73 -3.99
C GLU A 132 -8.34 0.85 -3.24
N TRP A 133 -7.49 -0.18 -3.32
CA TRP A 133 -6.21 -0.25 -2.63
C TRP A 133 -5.04 -0.56 -3.54
N ALA A 134 -3.84 -0.15 -3.14
CA ALA A 134 -2.58 -0.61 -3.69
C ALA A 134 -1.54 -0.73 -2.57
N LEU A 135 -0.65 -1.73 -2.66
CA LEU A 135 0.38 -1.96 -1.66
C LEU A 135 1.70 -2.32 -2.34
N TYR A 136 2.70 -1.47 -2.15
CA TYR A 136 4.00 -1.54 -2.82
C TYR A 136 5.16 -1.62 -1.85
N THR A 137 6.24 -2.28 -2.25
CA THR A 137 7.48 -2.34 -1.48
C THR A 137 8.70 -2.63 -2.37
N ASN A 138 9.89 -2.55 -1.79
CA ASN A 138 11.14 -2.97 -2.42
C ASN A 138 11.79 -4.08 -1.59
N LEU A 139 11.74 -5.32 -2.09
CA LEU A 139 12.28 -6.49 -1.41
C LEU A 139 13.76 -6.69 -1.70
N ALA A 140 14.50 -7.23 -0.74
CA ALA A 140 15.90 -7.59 -0.98
C ALA A 140 16.01 -8.69 -2.06
N GLY A 141 16.59 -8.35 -3.21
CA GLY A 141 16.98 -9.32 -4.24
C GLY A 141 16.07 -9.45 -5.46
N ASN A 142 14.99 -8.66 -5.58
CA ASN A 142 14.05 -8.73 -6.72
C ASN A 142 14.06 -7.50 -7.65
N GLY A 143 14.72 -6.39 -7.28
CA GLY A 143 14.79 -5.16 -8.08
C GLY A 143 15.97 -5.05 -9.05
N PRO A 144 15.95 -4.09 -10.00
CA PRO A 144 17.09 -3.80 -10.89
C PRO A 144 18.33 -3.29 -10.13
N VAL A 145 18.16 -2.90 -8.86
CA VAL A 145 19.23 -2.49 -7.94
C VAL A 145 19.20 -3.43 -6.74
N SER A 146 20.01 -4.48 -6.75
CA SER A 146 20.10 -5.53 -5.71
C SER A 146 20.64 -5.05 -4.35
N GLY A 147 20.49 -3.77 -4.00
CA GLY A 147 21.17 -3.12 -2.88
C GLY A 147 20.35 -2.15 -2.03
N ASP A 148 19.05 -1.95 -2.29
CA ASP A 148 18.24 -0.92 -1.59
C ASP A 148 16.88 -1.43 -1.07
N PRO A 149 16.84 -2.50 -0.26
CA PRO A 149 15.57 -2.96 0.30
C PRO A 149 14.98 -1.91 1.24
N TRP A 150 13.67 -1.68 1.13
CA TRP A 150 12.96 -0.73 1.98
C TRP A 150 12.77 -1.29 3.38
N ILE A 151 13.82 -1.19 4.18
CA ILE A 151 13.85 -1.67 5.55
C ILE A 151 14.13 -0.48 6.43
N PHE A 152 13.34 -0.30 7.49
CA PHE A 152 13.56 0.80 8.42
C PHE A 152 15.02 0.82 8.90
N PRO A 153 15.72 1.97 8.73
CA PRO A 153 17.13 2.05 9.05
C PRO A 153 17.34 2.11 10.57
N TYR A 154 18.50 1.69 11.05
CA TYR A 154 18.88 2.02 12.41
C TYR A 154 19.29 3.49 12.47
N VAL A 155 18.88 4.22 13.51
CA VAL A 155 19.34 5.60 13.75
C VAL A 155 20.77 5.58 14.29
N TYR A 156 21.72 5.25 13.42
CA TYR A 156 23.11 5.67 13.55
C TYR A 156 23.25 6.98 12.78
N ALA A 157 24.32 7.73 13.03
CA ALA A 157 24.57 9.01 12.38
C ALA A 157 24.86 8.84 10.86
N LEU A 158 23.85 8.50 10.07
CA LEU A 158 23.86 8.63 8.62
C LEU A 158 23.63 10.11 8.30
N SER A 159 24.48 10.68 7.45
CA SER A 159 24.43 12.10 7.07
C SER A 159 23.48 12.38 5.89
N GLN A 160 22.86 11.36 5.31
CA GLN A 160 21.99 11.47 4.14
C GLN A 160 20.63 10.81 4.40
N PRO A 161 19.54 11.33 3.79
CA PRO A 161 18.22 10.72 3.88
C PRO A 161 18.16 9.40 3.11
N GLU A 162 17.37 8.45 3.61
CA GLU A 162 16.94 7.29 2.84
C GLU A 162 15.92 7.72 1.77
N LEU A 163 15.97 7.14 0.58
CA LEU A 163 15.11 7.50 -0.53
C LEU A 163 14.23 6.31 -0.94
N TRP A 164 12.95 6.34 -0.59
CA TRP A 164 11.99 5.27 -0.88
C TRP A 164 10.95 5.70 -1.89
N TYR A 165 11.36 5.70 -3.15
CA TYR A 165 10.52 6.16 -4.24
C TYR A 165 9.90 5.01 -5.02
N LEU A 166 8.62 5.10 -5.39
CA LEU A 166 7.95 4.05 -6.14
C LEU A 166 8.68 3.66 -7.43
N SER A 167 9.51 4.54 -8.01
CA SER A 167 10.44 4.24 -9.12
C SER A 167 11.48 3.16 -8.83
N THR A 168 11.80 2.92 -7.56
CA THR A 168 12.69 1.85 -7.13
C THR A 168 11.94 0.64 -6.55
N ALA A 169 10.61 0.71 -6.39
CA ALA A 169 9.83 -0.42 -5.91
C ALA A 169 9.83 -1.57 -6.94
N ASP A 170 10.01 -2.79 -6.44
CA ASP A 170 10.11 -4.01 -7.24
C ASP A 170 8.95 -5.00 -7.01
N THR A 171 8.15 -4.74 -5.98
CA THR A 171 7.12 -5.66 -5.51
C THR A 171 5.81 -4.92 -5.32
N ALA A 172 4.75 -5.44 -5.96
CA ALA A 172 3.37 -5.01 -5.75
C ALA A 172 2.58 -6.19 -5.17
N ILE A 173 2.18 -6.08 -3.89
CA ILE A 173 1.33 -7.07 -3.21
C ILE A 173 -0.12 -6.91 -3.67
N LEU A 174 -0.54 -5.68 -3.94
CA LEU A 174 -1.83 -5.32 -4.53
C LEU A 174 -1.67 -4.10 -5.43
N GLY A 175 -2.44 -4.03 -6.51
CA GLY A 175 -2.19 -3.03 -7.56
C GLY A 175 -1.19 -3.51 -8.61
N THR A 176 -0.81 -2.62 -9.53
CA THR A 176 0.28 -2.84 -10.48
C THR A 176 1.27 -1.69 -10.46
N ILE A 177 2.54 -2.00 -10.71
CA ILE A 177 3.65 -1.06 -10.86
C ILE A 177 4.48 -1.43 -12.11
N HIS A 178 5.14 -0.45 -12.73
CA HIS A 178 6.12 -0.63 -13.82
C HIS A 178 5.72 -1.64 -14.91
N GLY A 179 4.64 -1.34 -15.66
CA GLY A 179 4.31 -2.13 -16.85
C GLY A 179 3.93 -3.59 -16.62
N GLY A 180 3.40 -3.92 -15.44
CA GLY A 180 2.77 -5.22 -15.16
C GLY A 180 3.40 -6.03 -14.04
N LEU A 181 4.32 -5.47 -13.24
CA LEU A 181 4.67 -6.05 -11.94
C LEU A 181 3.47 -5.87 -11.01
N GLY A 182 2.85 -6.96 -10.57
CA GLY A 182 1.58 -6.97 -9.86
C GLY A 182 1.31 -8.33 -9.26
N SER A 183 0.34 -8.41 -8.35
CA SER A 183 -0.04 -9.69 -7.74
C SER A 183 -0.40 -10.72 -8.83
N PRO A 184 0.09 -11.98 -8.76
CA PRO A 184 -0.26 -13.03 -9.72
C PRO A 184 -1.77 -13.36 -9.77
N ASP A 185 -2.54 -12.91 -8.76
CA ASP A 185 -3.99 -13.09 -8.68
C ASP A 185 -4.77 -12.12 -9.62
N TYR A 186 -4.08 -11.31 -10.43
CA TYR A 186 -4.65 -10.31 -11.35
C TYR A 186 -5.44 -10.86 -12.56
N THR A 187 -5.78 -12.15 -12.60
CA THR A 187 -6.52 -12.75 -13.74
C THR A 187 -8.04 -12.55 -13.69
N GLY A 188 -8.56 -11.82 -12.70
CA GLY A 188 -9.99 -11.82 -12.36
C GLY A 188 -10.90 -10.82 -13.08
N GLU A 189 -10.42 -9.69 -13.60
CA GLU A 189 -11.35 -8.59 -13.97
C GLU A 189 -11.04 -7.91 -15.29
N GLY A 190 -11.48 -8.49 -16.40
CA GLY A 190 -11.67 -7.74 -17.66
C GLY A 190 -10.41 -7.16 -18.32
N TYR A 191 -9.21 -7.45 -17.83
CA TYR A 191 -7.97 -6.94 -18.42
C TYR A 191 -7.53 -7.81 -19.59
N THR A 192 -7.65 -7.28 -20.81
CA THR A 192 -7.12 -7.91 -22.03
C THR A 192 -5.63 -7.57 -22.28
N SER A 193 -5.07 -6.61 -21.51
CA SER A 193 -3.66 -6.26 -21.51
C SER A 193 -3.29 -5.52 -20.22
N GLY A 194 -2.20 -5.92 -19.56
CA GLY A 194 -1.57 -5.10 -18.52
C GLY A 194 -1.03 -3.78 -19.09
N PRO A 195 -0.67 -2.80 -18.24
CA PRO A 195 0.05 -1.62 -18.69
C PRO A 195 1.31 -2.04 -19.47
N ALA A 196 1.67 -1.30 -20.52
CA ALA A 196 2.82 -1.65 -21.36
C ALA A 196 4.11 -1.71 -20.52
N ALA A 197 5.07 -2.58 -20.85
CA ALA A 197 6.28 -2.80 -20.04
C ALA A 197 7.14 -1.55 -19.76
N ASN A 198 6.88 -0.44 -20.46
CA ASN A 198 7.52 0.86 -20.33
C ASN A 198 6.61 1.94 -19.73
N ASP A 199 5.43 1.55 -19.24
CA ASP A 199 4.49 2.43 -18.60
C ASP A 199 4.90 2.62 -17.13
N SER A 200 5.17 3.87 -16.77
CA SER A 200 5.54 4.28 -15.41
C SER A 200 4.30 4.50 -14.52
N VAL A 201 3.13 4.06 -14.99
CA VAL A 201 1.86 4.18 -14.29
C VAL A 201 1.77 3.18 -13.14
N ILE A 202 1.29 3.70 -12.02
CA ILE A 202 1.04 2.99 -10.76
C ILE A 202 -0.47 2.92 -10.60
N ARG A 203 -1.01 1.72 -10.34
CA ARG A 203 -2.46 1.50 -10.40
C ARG A 203 -3.01 0.79 -9.18
N THR A 204 -4.07 1.35 -8.61
CA THR A 204 -4.86 0.73 -7.53
C THR A 204 -5.68 -0.47 -8.04
N HIS A 205 -6.12 -1.29 -7.11
CA HIS A 205 -6.99 -2.43 -7.34
C HIS A 205 -8.33 -2.21 -6.64
N ARG A 206 -9.42 -2.45 -7.35
CA ARG A 206 -10.75 -2.41 -6.76
C ARG A 206 -11.03 -3.71 -6.02
N LEU A 207 -11.27 -3.62 -4.72
CA LEU A 207 -11.71 -4.75 -3.91
C LEU A 207 -13.22 -4.90 -4.06
N PHE A 208 -13.66 -6.14 -4.17
CA PHE A 208 -15.08 -6.47 -4.13
C PHE A 208 -15.36 -7.09 -2.77
N PRO A 209 -16.42 -6.63 -2.07
CA PRO A 209 -16.88 -7.34 -0.89
C PRO A 209 -17.29 -8.74 -1.35
N MET A 210 -16.46 -9.75 -1.07
CA MET A 210 -16.83 -11.12 -1.38
C MET A 210 -18.11 -11.41 -0.58
N PRO A 211 -19.22 -11.77 -1.24
CA PRO A 211 -20.37 -12.29 -0.51
C PRO A 211 -19.85 -13.50 0.26
N GLU A 212 -19.91 -13.45 1.60
CA GLU A 212 -19.44 -14.56 2.43
C GLU A 212 -19.99 -15.88 1.85
N PRO A 213 -19.12 -16.84 1.47
CA PRO A 213 -19.57 -18.09 0.87
C PRO A 213 -20.56 -18.85 1.76
N GLY A 214 -20.58 -18.55 3.06
CA GLY A 214 -21.44 -19.19 4.05
C GLY A 214 -22.88 -18.72 4.06
N THR A 215 -23.18 -17.44 3.83
CA THR A 215 -24.53 -16.91 4.12
C THR A 215 -25.56 -17.49 3.15
N TRP A 216 -25.25 -17.55 1.86
CA TRP A 216 -26.14 -18.10 0.83
C TRP A 216 -26.29 -19.62 0.94
N MET A 217 -25.21 -20.33 1.30
CA MET A 217 -25.25 -21.77 1.56
C MET A 217 -26.07 -22.09 2.81
N LEU A 218 -25.97 -21.29 3.88
CA LEU A 218 -26.78 -21.43 5.08
C LEU A 218 -28.27 -21.12 4.81
N PHE A 219 -28.57 -20.12 3.98
CA PHE A 219 -29.94 -19.87 3.53
C PHE A 219 -30.51 -21.04 2.71
N LEU A 220 -29.74 -21.61 1.79
CA LEU A 220 -30.15 -22.78 1.00
C LEU A 220 -30.30 -24.03 1.87
N LEU A 221 -29.36 -24.30 2.78
CA LEU A 221 -29.41 -25.43 3.72
C LEU A 221 -30.54 -25.29 4.75
N GLY A 222 -30.93 -24.07 5.10
CA GLY A 222 -32.08 -23.78 5.98
C GLY A 222 -33.43 -23.86 5.27
N ALA A 223 -33.50 -23.47 4.00
CA ALA A 223 -34.76 -23.47 3.23
C ALA A 223 -35.21 -24.87 2.79
N VAL A 224 -34.27 -25.75 2.45
CA VAL A 224 -34.57 -27.13 2.00
C VAL A 224 -35.36 -27.96 3.04
N PRO A 225 -34.98 -28.02 4.34
CA PRO A 225 -35.75 -28.77 5.33
C PRO A 225 -37.10 -28.12 5.66
N LEU A 226 -37.22 -26.79 5.58
CA LEU A 226 -38.49 -26.08 5.82
C LEU A 226 -39.51 -26.34 4.70
N LEU A 227 -39.05 -26.41 3.44
CA LEU A 227 -39.88 -26.79 2.30
C LEU A 227 -40.29 -28.27 2.34
N HIS A 228 -39.44 -29.15 2.89
CA HIS A 228 -39.79 -30.56 3.07
C HIS A 228 -40.85 -30.77 4.16
N ARG A 229 -40.81 -29.96 5.23
CA ARG A 229 -41.77 -30.04 6.35
C ARG A 229 -43.16 -29.53 6.02
N GLN A 230 -43.32 -28.64 5.04
CA GLN A 230 -44.63 -28.14 4.60
C GLN A 230 -45.36 -29.08 3.61
N ARG A 231 -44.67 -30.12 3.12
CA ARG A 231 -45.23 -31.12 2.18
C ARG A 231 -45.50 -32.49 2.81
N SER A 232 -45.25 -32.63 4.11
CA SER A 232 -45.59 -33.82 4.92
C SER A 232 -46.86 -33.55 5.72
#